data_AF-A0A0J6S0Z4-F1
#
_entry.id   AF-A0A0J6S0Z4-F1
#
_cell.length_a   1.000
_cell.length_b   1.000
_cell.length_c   1.000
_cell.angle_alpha   90.00
_cell.angle_beta   90.00
_cell.angle_gamma   90.00
#
_symmetry.space_group_name_H-M   'P 1'
#
loop_
_entity.id
_entity.type
_entity.pdbx_description
1 polymer ?
#
loop_
_entity_poly.entity_id
_entity_poly.type
_entity_poly.pdbx_seq_one_letter_code
_entity_poly.pdbx_strand_id
1 'polypeptide(L)'
;MPSEPPQPLDSAATSSAADWRHFAGLLVGAAGLLGLLVLAFVTILDPYGLRAAPGRRSGPIMDLNQRFMYPQVVRGGAYDSAVFGTSTARLLDPHGLDRAFGGRFANLAMNAATPWEQTQLARLFLTRAPA
;
A
#
# COMPACT_ATOMS: atom_id res chain seq x y z
N MET A 1 52.66 14.75 -51.42
CA MET A 1 52.12 14.44 -50.07
C MET A 1 51.77 12.96 -50.05
N PRO A 2 52.37 12.14 -49.16
CA PRO A 2 52.00 10.74 -49.02
C PRO A 2 50.59 10.66 -48.42
N SER A 3 49.68 9.97 -49.08
CA SER A 3 48.34 9.65 -48.57
C SER A 3 48.46 8.62 -47.46
N GLU A 4 48.04 8.99 -46.26
CA GLU A 4 47.96 8.11 -45.09
C GLU A 4 46.99 6.93 -45.40
N PRO A 5 47.37 5.67 -45.13
CA PRO A 5 46.47 4.54 -45.34
C PRO A 5 45.27 4.65 -44.39
N PRO A 6 44.06 4.25 -44.83
CA PRO A 6 42.88 4.27 -43.97
C PRO A 6 43.13 3.41 -42.73
N GLN A 7 43.02 4.03 -41.56
CA GLN A 7 43.05 3.34 -40.26
C GLN A 7 42.04 2.18 -40.28
N PRO A 8 42.43 0.96 -39.89
CA PRO A 8 41.48 -0.14 -39.80
C PRO A 8 40.39 0.25 -38.81
N LEU A 9 39.14 0.20 -39.25
CA LEU A 9 37.99 0.45 -38.38
C LEU A 9 38.10 -0.50 -37.19
N ASP A 10 38.21 0.07 -36.00
CA ASP A 10 38.25 -0.66 -34.73
C ASP A 10 37.26 -1.81 -34.81
N SER A 11 37.77 -3.04 -34.67
CA SER A 11 36.97 -4.25 -34.74
C SER A 11 35.90 -4.14 -33.66
N ALA A 12 34.67 -3.83 -34.05
CA ALA A 12 33.54 -3.81 -33.14
C ALA A 12 33.50 -5.16 -32.43
N ALA A 13 33.82 -5.17 -31.13
CA ALA A 13 33.96 -6.39 -30.37
C ALA A 13 32.64 -7.18 -30.47
N THR A 14 32.66 -8.31 -31.16
CA THR A 14 31.49 -9.16 -31.34
C THR A 14 31.24 -9.90 -30.04
N SER A 15 30.28 -9.41 -29.23
CA SER A 15 29.90 -10.05 -27.98
C SER A 15 29.47 -11.50 -28.23
N SER A 16 30.04 -12.44 -27.48
CA SER A 16 29.73 -13.86 -27.65
C SER A 16 28.35 -14.21 -27.07
N ALA A 17 27.78 -15.35 -27.48
CA ALA A 17 26.54 -15.85 -26.89
C ALA A 17 26.70 -16.13 -25.37
N ALA A 18 27.91 -16.44 -24.90
CA ALA A 18 28.19 -16.63 -23.48
C ALA A 18 28.10 -15.30 -22.71
N ASP A 19 28.61 -14.21 -23.28
CA ASP A 19 28.53 -12.87 -22.68
C ASP A 19 27.09 -12.41 -22.53
N TRP A 20 26.25 -12.66 -23.54
CA TRP A 20 24.82 -12.37 -23.51
C TRP A 20 24.07 -13.19 -22.46
N ARG A 21 24.40 -14.49 -22.31
CA ARG A 21 23.78 -15.34 -21.28
C ARG A 21 24.17 -14.90 -19.87
N HIS A 22 25.43 -14.51 -19.68
CA HIS A 22 25.91 -14.00 -18.40
C HIS A 22 25.22 -12.68 -18.05
N PHE A 23 25.16 -11.74 -19.00
CA PHE A 23 24.43 -10.48 -18.83
C PHE A 23 22.95 -10.70 -18.49
N ALA A 24 22.25 -11.57 -19.24
CA ALA A 24 20.84 -11.87 -18.98
C ALA A 24 20.64 -12.50 -17.59
N GLY A 25 21.54 -13.39 -17.17
CA GLY A 25 21.53 -13.97 -15.83
C GLY A 25 21.71 -12.92 -14.73
N LEU A 26 22.65 -12.00 -14.90
CA LEU A 26 22.87 -10.88 -13.97
C LEU A 26 21.66 -9.95 -13.92
N LEU A 27 21.08 -9.61 -15.06
CA LEU A 27 19.90 -8.76 -15.14
C LEU A 27 18.71 -9.37 -14.39
N VAL A 28 18.39 -10.64 -14.69
CA VAL A 28 17.29 -11.36 -14.03
C VAL A 28 17.57 -11.54 -12.54
N GLY A 29 18.81 -11.88 -12.17
CA GLY A 29 19.20 -12.02 -10.77
C GLY A 29 19.08 -10.71 -9.99
N ALA A 30 19.56 -9.60 -10.55
CA ALA A 30 19.47 -8.28 -9.93
C ALA A 30 18.01 -7.80 -9.83
N ALA A 31 17.20 -7.98 -10.88
CA ALA A 31 15.78 -7.64 -10.87
C ALA A 31 15.02 -8.49 -9.83
N GLY A 32 15.32 -9.79 -9.74
CA GLY A 32 14.75 -10.69 -8.74
C GLY A 32 15.13 -10.29 -7.31
N LEU A 33 16.40 -9.99 -7.07
CA LEU A 33 16.87 -9.53 -5.76
C LEU A 33 16.21 -8.21 -5.37
N LEU A 34 16.13 -7.24 -6.28
CA LEU A 34 15.43 -5.97 -6.04
C LEU A 34 13.96 -6.20 -5.71
N GLY A 35 13.27 -7.06 -6.46
CA GLY A 35 11.87 -7.42 -6.20
C GLY A 35 11.67 -8.04 -4.82
N LEU A 36 12.56 -8.97 -4.42
CA LEU A 36 12.53 -9.58 -3.09
C LEU A 36 12.81 -8.55 -1.99
N LEU A 37 13.77 -7.64 -2.19
CA LEU A 37 14.06 -6.58 -1.22
C LEU A 37 12.88 -5.63 -1.04
N VAL A 38 12.21 -5.24 -2.13
CA VAL A 38 10.99 -4.42 -2.07
C VAL A 38 9.88 -5.16 -1.34
N LEU A 39 9.67 -6.44 -1.62
CA LEU A 39 8.65 -7.25 -0.97
C LEU A 39 8.93 -7.44 0.53
N ALA A 40 10.20 -7.70 0.88
CA ALA A 40 10.66 -7.73 2.26
C ALA A 40 10.44 -6.39 2.96
N PHE A 41 10.81 -5.27 2.32
CA PHE A 41 10.60 -3.93 2.85
C PHE A 41 9.11 -3.63 3.13
N VAL A 42 8.22 -3.91 2.18
CA VAL A 42 6.77 -3.69 2.32
C VAL A 42 6.19 -4.55 3.44
N THR A 43 6.56 -5.83 3.51
CA THR A 43 6.09 -6.75 4.57
C THR A 43 6.67 -6.42 5.95
N ILE A 44 7.88 -5.87 6.00
CA ILE A 44 8.53 -5.41 7.23
C ILE A 44 7.98 -4.07 7.71
N LEU A 45 7.52 -3.15 6.84
CA LEU A 45 6.97 -1.88 7.30
C LEU A 45 5.52 -2.01 7.73
N ASP A 46 4.62 -2.29 6.78
CA ASP A 46 3.22 -2.61 7.04
C ASP A 46 2.55 -2.92 5.69
N PRO A 47 2.42 -4.20 5.31
CA PRO A 47 2.05 -4.56 3.93
C PRO A 47 0.67 -4.03 3.53
N TYR A 48 -0.22 -3.80 4.51
CA TYR A 48 -1.59 -3.38 4.30
C TYR A 48 -2.20 -2.69 5.52
N GLY A 49 -1.49 -1.84 6.27
CA GLY A 49 -2.07 -1.23 7.49
C GLY A 49 -2.40 -2.23 8.62
N LEU A 50 -1.91 -3.48 8.53
CA LEU A 50 -2.19 -4.59 9.45
C LEU A 50 -1.36 -4.51 10.73
N ARG A 51 -0.35 -3.63 10.79
CA ARG A 51 0.41 -3.36 12.03
C ARG A 51 -0.17 -2.23 12.86
N ALA A 52 -1.38 -1.79 12.55
CA ALA A 52 -2.28 -1.23 13.55
C ALA A 52 -2.73 -2.38 14.48
N ALA A 53 -1.88 -2.70 15.47
CA ALA A 53 -2.25 -3.53 16.60
C ALA A 53 -2.51 -2.61 17.81
N PRO A 54 -3.26 -3.04 18.83
CA PRO A 54 -3.39 -2.29 20.07
C PRO A 54 -2.01 -1.87 20.59
N GLY A 55 -1.76 -0.54 20.66
CA GLY A 55 -0.48 0.03 21.11
C GLY A 55 0.48 0.51 20.02
N ARG A 56 0.16 0.37 18.72
CA ARG A 56 0.94 0.99 17.63
C ARG A 56 0.10 1.99 16.85
N ARG A 57 0.65 3.19 16.60
CA ARG A 57 0.01 4.22 15.77
C ARG A 57 -0.08 3.70 14.34
N SER A 58 -1.26 3.73 13.72
CA SER A 58 -1.39 3.60 12.27
C SER A 58 -0.47 4.60 11.60
N GLY A 59 0.34 4.14 10.64
CA GLY A 59 1.17 5.03 9.83
C GLY A 59 0.32 6.07 9.08
N PRO A 60 0.93 7.16 8.59
CA PRO A 60 0.22 8.14 7.77
C PRO A 60 -0.42 7.44 6.57
N ILE A 61 -1.74 7.51 6.49
CA ILE A 61 -2.47 6.91 5.38
C ILE A 61 -2.27 7.88 4.19
N MET A 62 -1.46 7.45 3.21
CA MET A 62 -1.00 8.29 2.09
C MET A 62 -2.04 8.47 0.98
N ASP A 63 -3.14 7.73 1.02
CA ASP A 63 -4.27 7.91 0.12
C ASP A 63 -5.34 8.73 0.84
N LEU A 64 -5.87 9.77 0.20
CA LEU A 64 -7.00 10.56 0.71
C LEU A 64 -8.36 9.91 0.37
N ASN A 65 -8.36 8.87 -0.44
CA ASN A 65 -9.56 8.16 -0.84
C ASN A 65 -9.98 7.17 0.24
N GLN A 66 -11.08 7.52 0.88
CA GLN A 66 -11.73 6.79 1.96
C GLN A 66 -11.96 5.30 1.67
N ARG A 67 -12.14 4.94 0.39
CA ARG A 67 -12.33 3.54 -0.06
C ARG A 67 -11.12 2.66 0.23
N PHE A 68 -9.92 3.23 0.27
CA PHE A 68 -8.69 2.52 0.58
C PHE A 68 -8.26 2.73 2.04
N MET A 69 -8.52 3.91 2.61
CA MET A 69 -8.16 4.23 4.00
C MET A 69 -8.97 3.43 5.04
N TYR A 70 -10.29 3.48 4.93
CA TYR A 70 -11.17 3.00 5.99
C TYR A 70 -11.11 1.50 6.25
N PRO A 71 -10.92 0.64 5.23
CA PRO A 71 -10.63 -0.77 5.50
C PRO A 71 -9.41 -0.98 6.41
N GLN A 72 -8.40 -0.11 6.35
CA GLN A 72 -7.23 -0.20 7.23
C GLN A 72 -7.51 0.27 8.64
N VAL A 73 -8.29 1.35 8.80
CA VAL A 73 -8.78 1.79 10.11
C VAL A 73 -9.53 0.64 10.81
N VAL A 74 -10.39 -0.06 10.09
CA VAL A 74 -11.13 -1.22 10.60
C VAL A 74 -10.20 -2.39 10.95
N ARG A 75 -9.29 -2.75 10.04
CA ARG A 75 -8.35 -3.87 10.28
C ARG A 75 -7.41 -3.62 11.45
N GLY A 76 -7.19 -2.37 11.80
CA GLY A 76 -6.38 -1.99 12.95
C GLY A 76 -6.98 -2.32 14.33
N GLY A 77 -8.27 -2.64 14.40
CA GLY A 77 -8.92 -3.11 15.65
C GLY A 77 -8.90 -2.10 16.81
N ALA A 78 -8.59 -0.83 16.55
CA ALA A 78 -8.52 0.22 17.57
C ALA A 78 -9.90 0.73 18.01
N TYR A 79 -10.96 0.36 17.30
CA TYR A 79 -12.32 0.87 17.47
C TYR A 79 -13.29 -0.29 17.66
N ASP A 80 -14.22 -0.12 18.58
CA ASP A 80 -15.29 -1.08 18.92
C ASP A 80 -16.66 -0.59 18.44
N SER A 81 -16.77 0.68 18.06
CA SER A 81 -17.99 1.30 17.55
C SER A 81 -17.71 2.03 16.23
N ALA A 82 -18.71 2.20 15.36
CA ALA A 82 -18.51 2.86 14.07
C ALA A 82 -19.75 3.61 13.58
N VAL A 83 -19.51 4.71 12.85
CA VAL A 83 -20.53 5.46 12.10
C VAL A 83 -20.36 5.20 10.60
N PHE A 84 -21.45 4.81 9.94
CA PHE A 84 -21.51 4.63 8.50
C PHE A 84 -22.44 5.68 7.89
N GLY A 85 -22.15 6.10 6.66
CA GLY A 85 -22.97 7.06 5.95
C GLY A 85 -22.23 7.71 4.78
N THR A 86 -22.82 8.78 4.26
CA THR A 86 -22.25 9.59 3.19
C THR A 86 -21.45 10.78 3.75
N SER A 87 -21.09 11.75 2.90
CA SER A 87 -20.38 12.97 3.30
C SER A 87 -21.05 13.74 4.44
N THR A 88 -22.38 13.66 4.59
CA THR A 88 -23.12 14.31 5.67
C THR A 88 -22.71 13.77 7.05
N ALA A 89 -22.56 12.46 7.19
CA ALA A 89 -22.22 11.82 8.47
C ALA A 89 -20.75 12.00 8.87
N ARG A 90 -19.89 12.48 7.96
CA ARG A 90 -18.48 12.78 8.25
C ARG A 90 -18.29 13.89 9.29
N LEU A 91 -19.31 14.72 9.48
CA LEU A 91 -19.27 15.84 10.44
C LEU A 91 -19.48 15.39 11.88
N LEU A 92 -19.87 14.14 12.10
CA LEU A 92 -20.03 13.59 13.44
C LEU A 92 -18.66 13.44 14.09
N ASP A 93 -18.48 14.09 15.24
CA ASP A 93 -17.29 14.03 16.08
C ASP A 93 -17.21 12.68 16.80
N PRO A 94 -16.22 11.81 16.48
CA PRO A 94 -16.04 10.54 17.16
C PRO A 94 -15.85 10.69 18.67
N HIS A 95 -15.12 11.71 19.13
CA HIS A 95 -14.90 11.90 20.57
C HIS A 95 -16.16 12.31 21.32
N GLY A 96 -17.06 13.05 20.66
CA GLY A 96 -18.40 13.32 21.16
C GLY A 96 -19.21 12.04 21.33
N LEU A 97 -19.14 11.14 20.35
CA LEU A 97 -19.82 9.84 20.39
C LEU A 97 -19.21 8.91 21.46
N ASP A 98 -17.88 8.88 21.59
CA ASP A 98 -17.17 8.13 22.63
C ASP A 98 -17.70 8.51 24.02
N ARG A 99 -17.77 9.82 24.31
CA ARG A 99 -18.29 10.34 25.58
C ARG A 99 -19.77 10.05 25.80
N ALA A 100 -20.57 10.10 24.75
CA ALA A 100 -22.02 9.93 24.85
C ALA A 100 -22.44 8.47 25.02
N PHE A 101 -21.73 7.53 24.40
CA PHE A 101 -22.14 6.12 24.32
C PHE A 101 -21.15 5.14 24.98
N GLY A 102 -19.99 5.60 25.45
CA GLY A 102 -19.03 4.78 26.21
C GLY A 102 -18.20 3.82 25.35
N GLY A 103 -17.98 4.13 24.07
CA GLY A 103 -17.19 3.32 23.14
C GLY A 103 -16.00 4.08 22.54
N ARG A 104 -15.32 3.44 21.59
CA ARG A 104 -14.29 4.05 20.72
C ARG A 104 -14.79 4.01 19.29
N PHE A 105 -15.36 5.12 18.84
CA PHE A 105 -15.98 5.29 17.55
C PHE A 105 -14.96 5.58 16.45
N ALA A 106 -15.07 4.85 15.34
CA ALA A 106 -14.52 5.27 14.06
C ALA A 106 -15.62 5.94 13.22
N ASN A 107 -15.36 7.13 12.69
CA ASN A 107 -16.22 7.69 11.64
C ASN A 107 -15.76 7.16 10.28
N LEU A 108 -16.54 6.21 9.75
CA LEU A 108 -16.28 5.50 8.49
C LEU A 108 -17.19 6.01 7.36
N ALA A 109 -17.83 7.17 7.53
CA ALA A 109 -18.67 7.79 6.52
C ALA A 109 -17.85 8.31 5.34
N MET A 110 -18.29 8.03 4.10
CA MET A 110 -17.53 8.31 2.88
C MET A 110 -18.27 9.22 1.89
N ASN A 111 -17.54 10.00 1.11
CA ASN A 111 -18.10 10.89 0.11
C ASN A 111 -18.86 10.08 -0.95
N ALA A 112 -20.12 10.45 -1.16
CA ALA A 112 -21.03 9.81 -2.11
C ALA A 112 -21.03 8.27 -1.99
N ALA A 113 -21.01 7.77 -0.74
CA ALA A 113 -21.04 6.34 -0.46
C ALA A 113 -22.26 5.66 -1.10
N THR A 114 -22.05 4.65 -1.92
CA THR A 114 -23.12 3.78 -2.37
C THR A 114 -23.58 2.86 -1.22
N PRO A 115 -24.82 2.33 -1.27
CA PRO A 115 -25.27 1.33 -0.28
C PRO A 115 -24.36 0.09 -0.23
N TRP A 116 -23.81 -0.32 -1.38
CA TRP A 116 -22.90 -1.46 -1.45
C TRP A 116 -21.59 -1.18 -0.68
N GLU A 117 -20.97 -0.02 -0.89
CA GLU A 117 -19.72 0.36 -0.20
C GLU A 117 -19.91 0.42 1.32
N GLN A 118 -21.02 1.02 1.78
CA GLN A 118 -21.35 1.07 3.21
C GLN A 118 -21.53 -0.35 3.78
N THR A 119 -22.22 -1.23 3.05
CA THR A 119 -22.46 -2.62 3.47
C THR A 119 -21.15 -3.43 3.52
N GLN A 120 -20.26 -3.28 2.54
CA GLN A 120 -18.96 -3.97 2.55
C GLN A 120 -18.12 -3.55 3.76
N LEU A 121 -18.09 -2.24 4.05
CA LEU A 121 -17.30 -1.73 5.16
C LEU A 121 -17.90 -2.10 6.52
N ALA A 122 -19.24 -2.06 6.66
CA ALA A 122 -19.93 -2.55 7.85
C ALA A 122 -19.70 -4.04 8.09
N ARG A 123 -19.76 -4.86 7.02
CA ARG A 123 -19.43 -6.29 7.10
C ARG A 123 -17.98 -6.51 7.56
N LEU A 124 -17.04 -5.76 7.00
CA LEU A 124 -15.64 -5.85 7.40
C LEU A 124 -15.45 -5.48 8.88
N PHE A 125 -16.15 -4.43 9.34
CA PHE A 125 -16.15 -3.99 10.73
C PHE A 125 -16.67 -5.08 11.65
N LEU A 126 -17.83 -5.66 11.37
CA LEU A 126 -18.41 -6.74 12.17
C LEU A 126 -17.53 -8.00 12.20
N THR A 127 -16.75 -8.26 11.15
CA THR A 127 -15.82 -9.41 11.10
C THR A 127 -14.56 -9.16 11.95
N ARG A 128 -14.22 -7.91 12.27
CA ARG A 128 -12.94 -7.52 12.91
C ARG A 128 -13.10 -6.86 14.28
N ALA A 129 -14.25 -6.28 14.58
CA ALA A 129 -14.52 -5.64 15.86
C ALA A 129 -14.53 -6.69 16.98
N PRO A 130 -13.90 -6.41 18.14
CA PRO A 130 -14.03 -7.27 19.31
C PRO A 130 -15.50 -7.34 19.74
N ALA A 131 -15.95 -8.53 20.12
CA ALA A 131 -17.29 -8.76 20.68
C ALA A 131 -17.45 -8.11 22.06
#